data_AF-A0A9E3EAJ2-F1
#
_entry.id   AF-A0A9E3EAJ2-F1
#
_cell.length_a   1.000
_cell.length_b   1.000
_cell.length_c   1.000
_cell.angle_alpha   90.00
_cell.angle_beta   90.00
_cell.angle_gamma   90.00
#
_symmetry.space_group_name_H-M   'P 1'
#
loop_
_entity.id
_entity.type
_entity.pdbx_description
1 polymer ?
#
loop_
_entity_poly.entity_id
_entity_poly.type
_entity_poly.pdbx_seq_one_letter_code
_entity_poly.pdbx_strand_id
1 'polypeptide(L)'
;MPALRVAVLWHQHQPFYKDLVSRQYRLPWVRLHGLKDYYGMVKLLDEFPQIHQTFNLVPSLIAQSQDYVAGTARDPLLELAAKPARDLTQDERRSALLYLFQANPVHLIGRYARYQELWERFRGSGNSPERAEKFFQAQDFTDLQ
;
A
#
# COMPACT_ATOMS: atom_id res chain seq x y z
N MET A 1 -20.56 11.19 -40.58
CA MET A 1 -20.90 10.44 -39.34
C MET A 1 -21.08 11.45 -38.22
N PRO A 2 -22.12 11.35 -37.38
CA PRO A 2 -22.25 12.24 -36.23
C PRO A 2 -21.11 11.99 -35.22
N ALA A 3 -20.58 13.06 -34.64
CA ALA A 3 -19.52 12.96 -33.63
C ALA A 3 -20.12 12.65 -32.26
N LEU A 4 -19.67 11.57 -31.63
CA LEU A 4 -20.01 11.26 -30.23
C LEU A 4 -19.10 12.08 -29.31
N ARG A 5 -19.70 12.84 -28.39
CA ARG A 5 -18.96 13.54 -27.33
C ARG A 5 -18.89 12.65 -26.10
N VAL A 6 -17.67 12.37 -25.63
CA VAL A 6 -17.42 11.53 -24.46
C VAL A 6 -16.80 12.38 -23.36
N ALA A 7 -17.28 12.24 -22.14
CA ALA A 7 -16.70 12.83 -20.94
C ALA A 7 -16.31 11.72 -19.97
N VAL A 8 -15.03 11.65 -19.60
CA VAL A 8 -14.51 10.68 -18.63
C VAL A 8 -14.27 11.41 -17.30
N LEU A 9 -14.89 10.91 -16.24
CA LEU A 9 -14.75 11.44 -14.88
C LEU A 9 -14.24 10.35 -13.94
N TRP A 10 -13.08 10.61 -13.34
CA TRP A 10 -12.48 9.77 -12.31
C TRP A 10 -12.77 10.37 -10.95
N HIS A 11 -13.46 9.62 -10.10
CA HIS A 11 -13.69 9.99 -8.71
C HIS A 11 -12.69 9.26 -7.82
N GLN A 12 -11.64 9.95 -7.38
CA GLN A 12 -10.65 9.37 -6.46
C GLN A 12 -11.08 9.67 -5.02
N HIS A 13 -11.43 8.60 -4.31
CA HIS A 13 -11.91 8.67 -2.94
C HIS A 13 -11.15 7.73 -2.03
N GLN A 14 -10.79 8.24 -0.85
CA GLN A 14 -10.40 7.46 0.31
C GLN A 14 -11.17 7.95 1.54
N PRO A 15 -11.72 7.04 2.37
CA PRO A 15 -12.19 7.36 3.71
C PRO A 15 -11.12 8.08 4.55
N PHE A 16 -11.56 8.75 5.61
CA PHE A 16 -10.65 9.34 6.58
C PHE A 16 -10.15 8.26 7.56
N TYR A 17 -8.90 7.85 7.41
CA TYR A 17 -8.27 6.75 8.16
C TYR A 17 -7.47 7.20 9.38
N LYS A 18 -7.17 8.50 9.50
CA LYS A 18 -6.45 9.05 10.64
C LYS A 18 -7.37 9.04 11.86
N ASP A 19 -6.97 8.31 12.89
CA ASP A 19 -7.60 8.39 14.19
C ASP A 19 -7.26 9.74 14.83
N LEU A 20 -8.29 10.51 15.21
CA LEU A 20 -8.08 11.87 15.73
C LEU A 20 -7.60 11.89 17.19
N VAL A 21 -7.78 10.80 17.94
CA VAL A 21 -7.35 10.66 19.32
C VAL A 21 -5.88 10.22 19.37
N SER A 22 -5.56 9.09 18.74
CA SER A 22 -4.19 8.56 18.70
C SER A 22 -3.30 9.28 17.68
N ARG A 23 -3.88 10.03 16.75
CA ARG A 23 -3.19 10.73 15.65
C ARG A 23 -2.44 9.77 14.70
N GLN A 24 -2.82 8.49 14.70
CA GLN A 24 -2.25 7.46 13.83
C GLN A 24 -3.21 7.08 12.71
N TYR A 25 -2.66 6.73 11.55
CA TYR A 25 -3.40 6.14 10.46
C TYR A 25 -3.72 4.69 10.79
N ARG A 26 -5.01 4.33 10.76
CA ARG A 26 -5.44 2.95 11.00
C ARG A 26 -5.21 2.03 9.81
N LEU A 27 -5.20 2.60 8.61
CA LEU A 27 -5.03 1.88 7.35
C LEU A 27 -4.13 2.69 6.40
N PRO A 28 -3.26 2.04 5.63
CA PRO A 28 -2.23 2.68 4.80
C PRO A 28 -2.75 3.12 3.42
N TRP A 29 -4.07 3.07 3.18
CA TRP A 29 -4.63 3.07 1.83
C TRP A 29 -4.41 4.37 1.05
N VAL A 30 -4.39 5.53 1.71
CA VAL A 30 -4.06 6.79 1.06
C VAL A 30 -2.65 6.74 0.45
N ARG A 31 -1.66 6.24 1.20
CA ARG A 31 -0.28 6.08 0.73
C ARG A 31 -0.20 5.03 -0.38
N LEU A 32 -0.77 3.85 -0.17
CA LEU A 32 -0.64 2.74 -1.13
C LEU A 32 -1.32 3.05 -2.46
N HIS A 33 -2.53 3.60 -2.45
CA HIS A 33 -3.19 4.04 -3.69
C HIS A 33 -2.54 5.28 -4.31
N GLY A 34 -2.01 6.19 -3.48
CA GLY A 34 -1.23 7.33 -3.95
C GLY A 34 -0.02 6.89 -4.78
N LEU A 35 0.73 5.92 -4.28
CA LEU A 35 1.92 5.37 -4.94
C LEU A 35 1.58 4.50 -6.16
N LYS A 36 0.52 3.70 -6.08
CA LYS A 36 0.20 2.71 -7.11
C LYS A 36 -0.69 3.25 -8.24
N ASP A 37 -1.76 3.96 -7.90
CA ASP A 37 -2.86 4.23 -8.83
C ASP A 37 -2.98 5.72 -9.16
N TYR A 38 -3.06 6.60 -8.16
CA TYR A 38 -3.49 7.98 -8.36
C TYR A 38 -2.54 8.81 -9.21
N TYR A 39 -1.24 8.78 -8.90
CA TYR A 39 -0.25 9.50 -9.69
C TYR A 39 -0.13 8.91 -11.10
N GLY A 40 -0.07 7.58 -11.22
CA GLY A 40 0.08 6.89 -12.50
C GLY A 40 -1.05 7.20 -13.48
N MET A 41 -2.30 7.22 -13.01
CA MET A 41 -3.45 7.56 -13.85
C MET A 41 -3.37 8.99 -14.42
N VAL A 42 -2.91 9.95 -13.64
CA VAL A 42 -2.76 11.34 -14.10
C VAL A 42 -1.55 11.46 -15.00
N LYS A 43 -0.42 10.83 -14.63
CA LYS A 43 0.83 10.89 -15.39
C LYS A 43 0.71 10.29 -16.79
N LEU A 44 -0.12 9.26 -16.95
CA LEU A 44 -0.39 8.63 -18.25
C LEU A 44 -0.97 9.62 -19.28
N LEU A 45 -1.63 10.69 -18.85
CA LEU A 45 -2.19 11.71 -19.75
C LEU A 45 -1.12 12.47 -20.53
N ASP A 46 0.11 12.52 -20.02
CA ASP A 46 1.23 13.14 -20.74
C ASP A 46 1.50 12.43 -22.08
N GLU A 47 1.20 11.13 -22.17
CA GLU A 47 1.31 10.34 -23.41
C GLU A 47 0.13 10.57 -24.37
N PHE A 48 -0.99 11.12 -23.87
CA PHE A 48 -2.23 11.31 -24.63
C PHE A 48 -2.80 12.74 -24.48
N PRO A 49 -2.05 13.78 -24.90
CA PRO A 49 -2.41 15.18 -24.62
C PRO A 49 -3.72 15.65 -25.28
N GLN A 50 -4.23 14.92 -26.27
CA GLN A 50 -5.50 15.22 -26.94
C GLN A 50 -6.72 14.64 -26.21
N ILE A 51 -6.52 13.75 -25.22
CA ILE A 51 -7.61 13.13 -24.47
C ILE A 51 -7.86 13.95 -23.20
N HIS A 52 -9.05 14.55 -23.10
CA HIS A 52 -9.43 15.33 -21.91
C HIS A 52 -10.20 14.45 -20.92
N GLN A 53 -9.75 14.45 -19.67
CA GLN A 53 -10.35 13.68 -18.58
C GLN A 53 -10.45 14.56 -17.33
N THR A 54 -11.48 14.34 -16.51
CA THR A 54 -11.69 15.10 -15.27
C THR A 54 -11.38 14.21 -14.07
N PHE A 55 -10.54 14.69 -13.15
CA PHE A 55 -10.24 14.01 -11.89
C PHE A 55 -10.85 14.79 -10.74
N ASN A 56 -11.80 14.18 -10.05
CA ASN A 56 -12.34 14.70 -8.81
C ASN A 56 -11.60 14.05 -7.63
N LEU A 57 -10.89 14.87 -6.84
CA LEU A 57 -10.21 14.44 -5.63
C LEU A 57 -11.02 14.89 -4.41
N VAL A 58 -11.42 13.94 -3.56
CA VAL A 58 -12.22 14.28 -2.37
C VAL A 58 -11.36 14.94 -1.28
N PRO A 59 -11.91 15.84 -0.46
CA PRO A 59 -11.15 16.54 0.58
C PRO A 59 -10.46 15.62 1.59
N SER A 60 -11.11 14.50 1.97
CA SER A 60 -10.53 13.52 2.90
C SER A 60 -9.26 12.88 2.37
N LEU A 61 -9.20 12.61 1.05
CA LEU A 61 -8.00 12.10 0.39
C LEU A 61 -6.89 13.16 0.42
N ILE A 62 -7.21 14.40 0.03
CA ILE A 62 -6.22 15.48 -0.01
C ILE A 62 -5.62 15.78 1.36
N ALA A 63 -6.45 15.92 2.40
CA ALA A 63 -6.00 16.22 3.75
C ALA A 63 -5.03 15.17 4.29
N GLN A 64 -5.31 13.89 4.02
CA GLN A 64 -4.45 12.80 4.47
C GLN A 64 -3.15 12.72 3.65
N SER A 65 -3.23 12.93 2.32
CA SER A 65 -2.03 13.02 1.46
C SER A 65 -1.08 14.14 1.91
N GLN A 66 -1.63 15.28 2.34
CA GLN A 66 -0.83 16.40 2.85
C GLN A 66 -0.04 16.03 4.11
N ASP A 67 -0.59 15.22 5.01
CA ASP A 67 0.16 14.74 6.18
C ASP A 67 1.40 13.93 5.77
N TYR A 68 1.27 13.05 4.76
CA TYR A 68 2.39 12.26 4.23
C TYR A 68 3.43 13.16 3.55
N VAL A 69 2.99 14.10 2.71
CA VAL A 69 3.88 15.07 2.04
C VAL A 69 4.64 15.92 3.06
N ALA A 70 4.00 16.31 4.15
CA ALA A 70 4.61 17.07 5.24
C ALA A 70 5.51 16.22 6.15
N GLY A 71 5.59 14.90 5.98
CA GLY A 71 6.33 14.00 6.86
C GLY A 71 5.74 13.89 8.28
N THR A 72 4.46 14.23 8.46
CA THR A 72 3.77 14.23 9.76
C THR A 72 2.81 13.06 9.94
N ALA A 73 2.59 12.28 8.88
CA ALA A 73 1.77 11.07 8.95
C ALA A 73 2.42 10.02 9.84
N ARG A 74 1.69 9.56 10.86
CA ARG A 74 2.05 8.40 11.67
C ARG A 74 1.32 7.18 11.14
N ASP A 75 1.96 6.43 10.25
CA ASP A 75 1.46 5.21 9.62
C ASP A 75 2.23 4.01 10.18
N PRO A 76 1.63 3.21 11.09
CA PRO A 76 2.31 2.08 11.71
C PRO A 76 2.85 1.06 10.70
N LEU A 77 2.19 0.90 9.54
CA LEU A 77 2.67 -0.02 8.52
C LEU A 77 3.88 0.54 7.77
N LEU A 78 3.91 1.85 7.52
CA LEU A 78 5.08 2.50 6.95
C LEU A 78 6.26 2.50 7.93
N GLU A 79 6.00 2.78 9.21
CA GLU A 79 7.01 2.74 10.27
C GLU A 79 7.59 1.32 10.40
N LEU A 80 6.72 0.30 10.38
CA LEU A 80 7.13 -1.11 10.38
C LEU A 80 7.98 -1.46 9.16
N ALA A 81 7.59 -1.00 7.95
CA ALA A 81 8.34 -1.25 6.73
C ALA A 81 9.71 -0.55 6.72
N ALA A 82 9.82 0.63 7.35
CA ALA A 82 11.06 1.40 7.40
C ALA A 82 12.04 0.95 8.50
N LYS A 83 11.56 0.23 9.52
CA LYS A 83 12.38 -0.21 10.65
C LYS A 83 13.30 -1.36 10.25
N PRO A 84 14.61 -1.32 10.55
CA PRO A 84 15.50 -2.43 10.19
C PRO A 84 15.00 -3.76 10.77
N ALA A 85 14.93 -4.80 9.93
CA ALA A 85 14.37 -6.10 10.30
C ALA A 85 14.96 -6.72 11.58
N ARG A 86 16.26 -6.51 11.82
CA ARG A 86 16.96 -6.99 13.03
C ARG A 86 16.46 -6.36 14.33
N ASP A 87 15.84 -5.19 14.24
CA ASP A 87 15.34 -4.41 15.38
C ASP A 87 13.83 -4.60 15.58
N LEU A 88 13.18 -5.45 14.77
CA LEU A 88 11.76 -5.79 14.92
C LEU A 88 11.54 -6.64 16.17
N THR A 89 10.59 -6.22 16.99
CA THR A 89 10.05 -7.02 18.09
C THR A 89 9.26 -8.20 17.55
N GLN A 90 8.94 -9.15 18.43
CA GLN A 90 8.14 -10.31 18.05
C GLN A 90 6.75 -9.92 17.52
N ASP A 91 6.10 -8.93 18.12
CA ASP A 91 4.77 -8.48 17.68
C ASP A 91 4.82 -7.69 16.37
N GLU A 92 5.89 -6.93 16.14
CA GLU A 92 6.14 -6.26 14.86
C GLU A 92 6.40 -7.29 13.74
N ARG A 93 7.17 -8.35 14.01
CA ARG A 93 7.38 -9.46 13.07
C ARG A 93 6.07 -10.15 12.70
N ARG A 94 5.20 -10.41 13.68
CA ARG A 94 3.85 -10.96 13.43
C ARG A 94 3.01 -10.00 12.58
N SER A 95 3.05 -8.72 12.90
CA SER A 95 2.36 -7.69 12.12
C SER A 95 2.86 -7.63 10.67
N ALA A 96 4.17 -7.76 10.46
CA ALA A 96 4.76 -7.77 9.12
C ALA A 96 4.23 -8.95 8.30
N LEU A 97 4.19 -10.15 8.88
CA LEU A 97 3.62 -11.34 8.23
C LEU A 97 2.12 -11.24 7.98
N LEU A 98 1.39 -10.47 8.79
CA LEU A 98 -0.04 -10.25 8.58
C LEU A 98 -0.33 -9.24 7.46
N TYR A 99 0.46 -8.17 7.37
CA TYR A 99 0.13 -7.03 6.51
C TYR A 99 0.94 -6.99 5.22
N LEU A 100 2.21 -7.41 5.22
CA LEU A 100 3.06 -7.26 4.04
C LEU A 100 2.69 -8.22 2.92
N PHE A 101 1.98 -9.32 3.21
CA PHE A 101 1.41 -10.22 2.22
C PHE A 101 0.01 -9.82 1.71
N GLN A 102 -0.54 -8.65 2.10
CA GLN A 102 -1.85 -8.18 1.62
C GLN A 102 -1.77 -7.60 0.20
N ALA A 103 -1.34 -8.44 -0.73
CA ALA A 103 -1.22 -8.14 -2.15
C ALA A 103 -1.78 -9.31 -2.97
N ASN A 104 -2.14 -9.06 -4.23
CA ASN A 104 -2.66 -10.11 -5.11
C ASN A 104 -1.59 -11.22 -5.30
N PRO A 105 -1.88 -12.49 -4.95
CA PRO A 105 -0.89 -13.55 -4.98
C PRO A 105 -0.32 -13.85 -6.37
N VAL A 106 -1.11 -13.68 -7.42
CA VAL A 106 -0.71 -14.04 -8.79
C VAL A 106 -0.02 -12.87 -9.48
N HIS A 107 -0.61 -11.68 -9.43
CA HIS A 107 -0.17 -10.53 -10.21
C HIS A 107 0.85 -9.65 -9.51
N LEU A 108 0.95 -9.71 -8.18
CA LEU A 108 1.90 -8.90 -7.40
C LEU A 108 2.95 -9.77 -6.71
N ILE A 109 2.52 -10.77 -5.93
CA ILE A 109 3.45 -11.62 -5.16
C ILE A 109 4.22 -12.56 -6.11
N GLY A 110 3.50 -13.34 -6.93
CA GLY A 110 4.05 -14.32 -7.86
C GLY A 110 4.94 -13.75 -8.97
N ARG A 111 4.96 -12.42 -9.15
CA ARG A 111 5.87 -11.75 -10.09
C ARG A 111 7.33 -11.83 -9.63
N TYR A 112 7.58 -11.94 -8.33
CA TYR A 112 8.91 -11.92 -7.75
C TYR A 112 9.19 -13.25 -7.05
N ALA A 113 10.15 -14.02 -7.56
CA ALA A 113 10.44 -15.37 -7.07
C ALA A 113 10.68 -15.44 -5.55
N ARG A 114 11.46 -14.50 -5.01
CA ARG A 114 11.72 -14.40 -3.57
C ARG A 114 10.46 -14.10 -2.77
N TYR A 115 9.61 -13.20 -3.26
CA TYR A 115 8.38 -12.83 -2.56
C TYR A 115 7.38 -14.00 -2.57
N GLN A 116 7.29 -14.73 -3.68
CA GLN A 116 6.51 -15.95 -3.78
C GLN A 116 6.99 -17.03 -2.81
N GLU A 117 8.29 -17.27 -2.72
CA GLU A 117 8.87 -18.24 -1.79
C GLU A 117 8.47 -17.92 -0.33
N LEU A 118 8.60 -16.65 0.08
CA LEU A 118 8.23 -16.19 1.42
C LEU A 118 6.73 -16.35 1.67
N TRP A 119 5.90 -16.05 0.68
CA TRP A 119 4.46 -16.26 0.75
C TRP A 119 4.10 -17.74 0.92
N GLU A 120 4.73 -18.64 0.17
CA GLU A 120 4.52 -20.08 0.28
C GLU A 120 4.94 -20.61 1.65
N ARG A 121 6.08 -20.13 2.21
CA ARG A 121 6.51 -20.45 3.59
C ARG A 121 5.49 -19.97 4.64
N PHE A 122 4.95 -18.77 4.48
CA PHE A 122 3.89 -18.26 5.35
C PHE A 122 2.62 -19.13 5.28
N ARG A 123 2.18 -19.49 4.06
CA ARG A 123 1.04 -20.40 3.86
C ARG A 123 1.29 -21.79 4.44
N GLY A 124 2.51 -22.32 4.29
CA GLY A 124 2.95 -23.59 4.87
C GLY A 124 2.91 -23.61 6.39
N SER A 125 2.95 -22.43 7.02
CA SER A 125 2.75 -22.26 8.47
C SER A 125 1.27 -22.16 8.88
N GLY A 126 0.35 -22.46 7.97
CA GLY A 126 -1.09 -22.40 8.20
C GLY A 126 -1.68 -20.98 8.15
N ASN A 127 -1.01 -20.04 7.47
CA ASN A 127 -1.37 -18.61 7.43
C ASN A 127 -1.44 -17.96 8.84
N SER A 128 -0.68 -18.49 9.80
CA SER A 128 -0.58 -17.95 11.16
C SER A 128 0.74 -17.20 11.32
N PRO A 129 0.72 -15.88 11.56
CA PRO A 129 1.91 -15.12 11.90
C PRO A 129 2.68 -15.70 13.08
N GLU A 130 1.98 -16.21 14.10
CA GLU A 130 2.58 -16.77 15.32
C GLU A 130 3.36 -18.06 15.05
N ARG A 131 2.90 -18.87 14.10
CA ARG A 131 3.61 -20.07 13.65
C ARG A 131 4.76 -19.72 12.72
N ALA A 132 4.49 -18.87 11.73
CA ALA A 132 5.46 -18.47 10.71
C ALA A 132 6.65 -17.72 11.30
N GLU A 133 6.42 -16.81 12.26
CA GLU A 133 7.45 -15.96 12.86
C GLU A 133 8.65 -16.75 13.38
N LYS A 134 8.42 -17.96 13.92
CA LYS A 134 9.45 -18.86 14.45
C LYS A 134 10.42 -19.38 13.38
N PHE A 135 10.01 -19.38 12.12
CA PHE A 135 10.77 -19.92 10.99
C PHE A 135 11.27 -18.84 10.03
N PHE A 136 10.94 -17.57 10.28
CA PHE A 136 11.44 -16.44 9.52
C PHE A 136 12.67 -15.86 10.21
N GLN A 137 13.68 -15.50 9.43
CA GLN A 137 14.91 -14.85 9.88
C GLN A 137 14.85 -13.35 9.58
N ALA A 138 15.75 -12.56 10.17
CA ALA A 138 15.82 -11.11 9.91
C ALA A 138 15.97 -10.77 8.41
N GLN A 139 16.68 -11.60 7.64
CA GLN A 139 16.77 -11.42 6.18
C GLN A 139 15.42 -11.62 5.50
N ASP A 140 14.60 -12.60 5.93
CA ASP A 140 13.28 -12.82 5.33
C ASP A 140 12.37 -11.60 5.53
N PHE A 141 12.46 -10.93 6.68
CA PHE A 141 11.74 -9.68 6.92
C PHE A 141 12.30 -8.51 6.11
N THR A 142 13.63 -8.43 5.94
CA THR A 142 14.26 -7.43 5.07
C THR A 142 13.77 -7.56 3.64
N ASP A 143 13.58 -8.79 3.16
CA ASP A 143 13.09 -9.06 1.80
C ASP A 143 11.58 -8.76 1.64
N LEU A 144 10.82 -8.66 2.74
CA LEU A 144 9.39 -8.31 2.73
C LEU A 144 9.12 -6.80 2.82
N GLN A 145 10.07 -6.03 3.36
CA GLN A 145 9.98 -4.58 3.55
C GLN A 145 10.32 -3.82 2.26
#